data_AF-A0A0Q8TFB9-F1
#
_entry.id   AF-A0A0Q8TFB9-F1
#
_cell.length_a   1.000
_cell.length_b   1.000
_cell.length_c   1.000
_cell.angle_alpha   90.00
_cell.angle_beta   90.00
_cell.angle_gamma   90.00
#
_symmetry.space_group_name_H-M   'P 1'
#
loop_
_entity.id
_entity.type
_entity.pdbx_description
1 polymer ?
#
loop_
_entity_poly.entity_id
_entity_poly.type
_entity_poly.pdbx_seq_one_letter_code
_entity_poly.pdbx_strand_id
1 'polypeptide(L)'
;MPQETAGPYPGDGTNSNQSGVANALTLSGIVRSDIRPSIGGATGIAAGIPLRIELELVNAASSCASLSGYAIYLWHCTRDGLYSMYSNGVTSENYLRGVQETSASGVATFQSIFPGCYSGRMPHIHFEVYRNLASATRGSNSIRTSQLAFPTAVCQQVYTADGYNASVRNLSQITFATDNVFSDGVSLQTATVTGDNASGYVAKLRVGVSG
;
A
#
# COMPACT_ATOMS: atom_id res chain seq x y z
N MET A 1 -4.98 12.78 -8.23
CA MET A 1 -3.93 12.06 -7.48
C MET A 1 -2.63 12.21 -8.25
N PRO A 2 -1.54 12.67 -7.60
CA PRO A 2 -0.21 12.72 -8.20
C PRO A 2 0.26 11.35 -8.74
N GLN A 3 1.02 11.35 -9.83
CA GLN A 3 1.73 10.16 -10.30
C GLN A 3 2.98 10.00 -9.46
N GLU A 4 3.19 8.82 -8.88
CA GLU A 4 4.44 8.49 -8.20
C GLU A 4 5.15 7.31 -8.85
N THR A 5 6.38 7.10 -8.37
CA THR A 5 7.11 5.87 -8.61
C THR A 5 6.46 4.68 -7.89
N ALA A 6 6.49 3.52 -8.54
CA ALA A 6 6.25 2.22 -7.92
C ALA A 6 7.33 1.88 -6.86
N GLY A 7 8.46 2.59 -6.89
CA GLY A 7 9.62 2.22 -6.10
C GLY A 7 10.21 0.87 -6.53
N PRO A 8 11.19 0.36 -5.80
CA PRO A 8 11.92 -0.85 -6.20
C PRO A 8 11.19 -2.15 -5.86
N TYR A 9 10.04 -2.13 -5.17
CA TYR A 9 9.41 -3.33 -4.61
C TYR A 9 7.97 -3.62 -5.08
N PRO A 10 7.60 -3.40 -6.36
CA PRO A 10 6.21 -3.46 -6.77
C PRO A 10 5.62 -4.87 -6.75
N GLY A 11 6.38 -5.91 -7.06
CA GLY A 11 5.85 -7.27 -7.17
C GLY A 11 4.77 -7.39 -8.24
N ASP A 12 4.84 -6.62 -9.31
CA ASP A 12 3.89 -6.56 -10.42
C ASP A 12 4.44 -7.19 -11.72
N GLY A 13 5.66 -7.72 -11.68
CA GLY A 13 6.39 -8.25 -12.83
C GLY A 13 7.33 -7.26 -13.52
N THR A 14 7.42 -6.01 -13.06
CA THR A 14 8.33 -5.00 -13.63
C THR A 14 9.73 -5.00 -13.01
N ASN A 15 9.92 -5.68 -11.88
CA ASN A 15 11.20 -5.76 -11.20
C ASN A 15 11.51 -7.17 -10.68
N SER A 16 12.78 -7.41 -10.38
CA SER A 16 13.32 -8.73 -9.99
C SER A 16 13.96 -8.71 -8.60
N ASN A 17 14.06 -9.90 -8.02
CA ASN A 17 14.86 -10.20 -6.84
C ASN A 17 15.93 -11.27 -7.21
N GLN A 18 16.61 -11.84 -6.22
CA GLN A 18 17.62 -12.88 -6.43
C GLN A 18 17.05 -14.20 -6.99
N SER A 19 15.74 -14.42 -6.86
CA SER A 19 15.00 -15.59 -7.32
C SER A 19 14.30 -15.38 -8.67
N GLY A 20 14.47 -14.21 -9.31
CA GLY A 20 13.90 -13.89 -10.62
C GLY A 20 12.89 -12.74 -10.59
N VAL A 21 12.04 -12.67 -11.62
CA VAL A 21 11.01 -11.63 -11.74
C VAL A 21 9.98 -11.81 -10.63
N ALA A 22 9.81 -10.80 -9.79
CA ALA A 22 8.85 -10.81 -8.70
C ALA A 22 7.47 -10.35 -9.21
N ASN A 23 6.50 -11.26 -9.21
CA ASN A 23 5.14 -10.99 -9.66
C ASN A 23 4.09 -11.66 -8.76
N ALA A 24 3.47 -10.87 -7.88
CA ALA A 24 2.36 -11.27 -7.03
C ALA A 24 1.02 -11.28 -7.80
N LEU A 25 0.89 -10.47 -8.86
CA LEU A 25 -0.36 -10.29 -9.63
C LEU A 25 -0.82 -11.56 -10.37
N THR A 26 0.09 -12.51 -10.57
CA THR A 26 -0.20 -13.81 -11.20
C THR A 26 -0.44 -14.93 -10.18
N LEU A 27 -0.28 -14.66 -8.88
CA LEU A 27 -0.47 -15.68 -7.84
C LEU A 27 -1.95 -15.97 -7.62
N SER A 28 -2.26 -17.26 -7.49
CA SER A 28 -3.59 -17.68 -7.03
C SER A 28 -3.87 -17.11 -5.64
N GLY A 29 -5.03 -16.45 -5.51
CA GLY A 29 -5.44 -15.77 -4.28
C GLY A 29 -5.08 -14.28 -4.21
N ILE A 30 -4.43 -13.67 -5.22
CA ILE A 30 -4.05 -12.25 -5.14
C ILE A 30 -5.24 -11.29 -5.10
N VAL A 31 -6.40 -11.69 -5.62
CA VAL A 31 -7.65 -10.92 -5.47
C VAL A 31 -8.26 -11.24 -4.11
N ARG A 32 -8.03 -10.36 -3.13
CA ARG A 32 -8.30 -10.59 -1.70
C ARG A 32 -8.38 -9.28 -0.93
N SER A 33 -9.20 -9.25 0.12
CA SER A 33 -9.35 -8.07 0.97
C SER A 33 -8.36 -8.09 2.14
N ASP A 34 -8.22 -9.22 2.82
CA ASP A 34 -7.20 -9.39 3.85
C ASP A 34 -5.85 -9.72 3.23
N ILE A 35 -4.90 -8.80 3.29
CA ILE A 35 -3.56 -8.94 2.71
C ILE A 35 -2.51 -9.40 3.74
N ARG A 36 -2.87 -9.71 4.99
CA ARG A 36 -1.88 -10.05 6.04
C ARG A 36 -1.22 -11.42 5.86
N PRO A 37 -1.93 -12.49 5.45
CA PRO A 37 -1.28 -13.78 5.14
C PRO A 37 -0.52 -13.80 3.82
N SER A 38 0.40 -14.73 3.63
CA SER A 38 0.92 -15.11 2.32
C SER A 38 -0.06 -16.04 1.58
N ILE A 39 0.14 -16.20 0.28
CA ILE A 39 -0.65 -17.01 -0.67
C ILE A 39 0.27 -17.81 -1.60
N GLY A 40 -0.32 -18.63 -2.48
CA GLY A 40 0.42 -19.27 -3.57
C GLY A 40 1.51 -20.24 -3.09
N GLY A 41 1.35 -20.85 -1.90
CA GLY A 41 2.28 -21.82 -1.32
C GLY A 41 3.12 -21.26 -0.16
N ALA A 42 3.30 -19.94 -0.06
CA ALA A 42 3.88 -19.30 1.12
C ALA A 42 2.85 -19.16 2.24
N THR A 43 3.28 -19.22 3.50
CA THR A 43 2.38 -19.38 4.68
C THR A 43 2.57 -18.33 5.76
N GLY A 44 3.55 -17.43 5.65
CA GLY A 44 3.79 -16.39 6.64
C GLY A 44 2.61 -15.45 6.83
N ILE A 45 2.48 -14.86 8.01
CA ILE A 45 1.46 -13.83 8.31
C ILE A 45 2.20 -12.61 8.86
N ALA A 46 1.98 -11.46 8.24
CA ALA A 46 2.59 -10.21 8.67
C ALA A 46 2.04 -9.78 10.04
N ALA A 47 2.93 -9.52 10.99
CA ALA A 47 2.60 -8.97 12.29
C ALA A 47 2.57 -7.43 12.25
N GLY A 48 1.69 -6.83 13.06
CA GLY A 48 1.58 -5.38 13.22
C GLY A 48 0.19 -4.96 13.72
N ILE A 49 0.03 -3.66 13.97
CA ILE A 49 -1.27 -3.11 14.40
C ILE A 49 -2.26 -3.21 13.23
N PRO A 50 -3.48 -3.75 13.42
CA PRO A 50 -4.47 -3.85 12.36
C PRO A 50 -4.78 -2.50 11.72
N LEU A 51 -4.81 -2.48 10.39
CA LEU A 51 -5.15 -1.31 9.59
C LEU A 51 -6.17 -1.71 8.53
N ARG A 52 -7.32 -1.05 8.53
CA ARG A 52 -8.28 -1.13 7.44
C ARG A 52 -8.09 0.05 6.50
N ILE A 53 -7.89 -0.22 5.22
CA ILE A 53 -7.59 0.79 4.20
C ILE A 53 -8.80 0.89 3.28
N GLU A 54 -9.35 2.08 3.12
CA GLU A 54 -10.40 2.38 2.15
C GLU A 54 -9.87 3.38 1.12
N LEU A 55 -9.89 2.99 -0.15
CA LEU A 55 -9.57 3.87 -1.27
C LEU A 55 -10.84 4.13 -2.06
N GLU A 56 -11.31 5.38 -2.03
CA GLU A 56 -12.48 5.85 -2.79
C GLU A 56 -11.99 6.39 -4.14
N LEU A 57 -12.22 5.64 -5.20
CA LEU A 57 -11.81 6.00 -6.55
C LEU A 57 -12.90 6.84 -7.24
N VAL A 58 -12.50 8.01 -7.74
CA VAL A 58 -13.38 8.95 -8.43
C VAL A 58 -12.77 9.44 -9.75
N ASN A 59 -13.64 9.76 -10.71
CA ASN A 59 -13.24 10.36 -11.98
C ASN A 59 -13.04 11.86 -11.81
N ALA A 60 -11.78 12.30 -11.74
CA ALA A 60 -11.43 13.71 -11.58
C ALA A 60 -11.84 14.58 -12.79
N ALA A 61 -12.05 13.97 -13.96
CA ALA A 61 -12.50 14.66 -15.17
C ALA A 61 -14.04 14.68 -15.35
N SER A 62 -14.80 14.03 -14.46
CA SER A 62 -16.25 13.89 -14.57
C SER A 62 -16.94 14.10 -13.22
N SER A 63 -16.87 15.33 -12.70
CA SER A 63 -17.53 15.75 -11.44
C SER A 63 -17.28 14.83 -10.25
N CYS A 64 -16.12 14.18 -10.18
CA CYS A 64 -15.78 13.19 -9.16
C CYS A 64 -16.77 12.01 -9.06
N ALA A 65 -17.35 11.58 -10.19
CA ALA A 65 -18.20 10.39 -10.23
C ALA A 65 -17.44 9.15 -9.73
N SER A 66 -18.08 8.32 -8.91
CA SER A 66 -17.51 7.06 -8.41
C SER A 66 -17.12 6.13 -9.56
N LEU A 67 -15.93 5.53 -9.46
CA LEU A 67 -15.43 4.57 -10.44
C LEU A 67 -15.61 3.15 -9.89
N SER A 68 -16.72 2.50 -10.28
CA SER A 68 -17.05 1.11 -9.93
C SER A 68 -16.40 0.11 -10.90
N GLY A 69 -16.03 -1.08 -10.41
CA GLY A 69 -15.43 -2.15 -11.23
C GLY A 69 -13.96 -1.94 -11.61
N TYR A 70 -13.31 -0.88 -11.11
CA TYR A 70 -11.88 -0.67 -11.27
C TYR A 70 -11.13 -1.53 -10.26
N ALA A 71 -9.92 -1.96 -10.61
CA ALA A 71 -9.10 -2.75 -9.70
C ALA A 71 -7.97 -1.89 -9.11
N ILE A 72 -7.68 -2.09 -7.83
CA ILE A 72 -6.55 -1.48 -7.15
C ILE A 72 -5.64 -2.60 -6.67
N TYR A 73 -4.38 -2.57 -7.11
CA TYR A 73 -3.30 -3.34 -6.51
C TYR A 73 -2.64 -2.49 -5.43
N LEU A 74 -2.38 -3.06 -4.27
CA LEU A 74 -1.83 -2.37 -3.10
C LEU A 74 -0.68 -3.19 -2.51
N TRP A 75 0.42 -2.53 -2.17
CA TRP A 75 1.52 -3.14 -1.43
C TRP A 75 2.20 -2.17 -0.46
N HIS A 76 2.78 -2.72 0.62
CA HIS A 76 3.59 -1.95 1.55
C HIS A 76 4.57 -2.83 2.35
N CYS A 77 5.43 -2.18 3.14
CA CYS A 77 6.38 -2.86 4.01
C CYS A 77 5.74 -3.40 5.30
N THR A 78 6.40 -4.36 5.95
CA THR A 78 6.08 -4.84 7.29
C THR A 78 6.26 -3.74 8.35
N ARG A 79 5.87 -4.02 9.60
CA ARG A 79 6.18 -3.15 10.76
C ARG A 79 7.67 -2.85 10.96
N ASP A 80 8.53 -3.74 10.45
CA ASP A 80 10.00 -3.63 10.49
C ASP A 80 10.58 -2.91 9.26
N GLY A 81 9.75 -2.49 8.30
CA GLY A 81 10.19 -1.82 7.08
C GLY A 81 10.67 -2.77 5.96
N LEU A 82 10.32 -4.06 6.03
CA LEU A 82 10.72 -5.05 5.03
C LEU A 82 9.63 -5.23 3.97
N TYR A 83 10.00 -5.36 2.69
CA TYR A 83 9.06 -5.70 1.62
C TYR A 83 9.13 -7.20 1.32
N SER A 84 7.99 -7.88 1.45
CA SER A 84 7.82 -9.27 1.00
C SER A 84 8.27 -9.41 -0.46
N MET A 85 8.83 -10.55 -0.83
CA MET A 85 9.47 -10.82 -2.13
C MET A 85 10.79 -10.10 -2.39
N TYR A 86 11.27 -9.17 -1.55
CA TYR A 86 12.48 -8.40 -1.87
C TYR A 86 13.49 -8.31 -0.73
N SER A 87 13.03 -8.00 0.47
CA SER A 87 13.91 -7.79 1.61
C SER A 87 14.40 -9.12 2.18
N ASN A 88 15.66 -9.14 2.62
CA ASN A 88 16.25 -10.30 3.26
C ASN A 88 15.40 -10.77 4.46
N GLY A 89 15.25 -12.09 4.62
CA GLY A 89 14.39 -12.70 5.64
C GLY A 89 12.91 -12.81 5.27
N VAL A 90 12.45 -12.13 4.21
CA VAL A 90 11.04 -12.16 3.75
C VAL A 90 10.90 -12.33 2.23
N THR A 91 11.99 -12.69 1.54
CA THR A 91 12.02 -12.91 0.08
C THR A 91 11.10 -14.04 -0.38
N SER A 92 10.88 -15.06 0.46
CA SER A 92 9.97 -16.19 0.17
C SER A 92 8.50 -15.89 0.44
N GLU A 93 8.19 -14.76 1.06
CA GLU A 93 6.84 -14.38 1.45
C GLU A 93 6.22 -13.41 0.44
N ASN A 94 4.89 -13.31 0.43
CA ASN A 94 4.14 -12.43 -0.47
C ASN A 94 2.93 -11.75 0.22
N TYR A 95 2.88 -11.76 1.55
CA TYR A 95 1.94 -10.95 2.32
C TYR A 95 2.07 -9.46 2.04
N LEU A 96 1.08 -8.68 2.52
CA LEU A 96 0.96 -7.23 2.39
C LEU A 96 0.93 -6.77 0.93
N ARG A 97 0.40 -7.64 0.06
CA ARG A 97 0.16 -7.43 -1.37
C ARG A 97 -1.23 -7.96 -1.69
N GLY A 98 -2.04 -7.20 -2.41
CA GLY A 98 -3.37 -7.66 -2.80
C GLY A 98 -4.08 -6.77 -3.80
N VAL A 99 -5.05 -7.35 -4.49
CA VAL A 99 -5.92 -6.68 -5.45
C VAL A 99 -7.35 -6.67 -4.93
N GLN A 100 -8.01 -5.52 -5.01
CA GLN A 100 -9.44 -5.37 -4.78
C GLN A 100 -10.11 -4.64 -5.93
N GLU A 101 -11.32 -5.07 -6.26
CA GLU A 101 -12.20 -4.33 -7.15
C GLU A 101 -13.02 -3.31 -6.35
N THR A 102 -13.16 -2.11 -6.88
CA THR A 102 -14.00 -1.05 -6.30
C THR A 102 -15.47 -1.41 -6.38
N SER A 103 -16.20 -1.22 -5.29
CA SER A 103 -17.64 -1.40 -5.21
C SER A 103 -18.42 -0.41 -6.09
N ALA A 104 -19.76 -0.51 -6.09
CA ALA A 104 -20.65 0.45 -6.74
C ALA A 104 -20.45 1.90 -6.29
N SER A 105 -19.98 2.13 -5.05
CA SER A 105 -19.65 3.46 -4.54
C SER A 105 -18.21 3.89 -4.85
N GLY A 106 -17.47 3.11 -5.64
CA GLY A 106 -16.07 3.37 -6.01
C GLY A 106 -15.06 3.02 -4.93
N VAL A 107 -15.43 2.24 -3.91
CA VAL A 107 -14.54 1.96 -2.76
C VAL A 107 -13.93 0.57 -2.86
N ALA A 108 -12.60 0.50 -2.77
CA ALA A 108 -11.86 -0.74 -2.52
C ALA A 108 -11.43 -0.78 -1.04
N THR A 109 -11.62 -1.92 -0.36
CA THR A 109 -11.31 -2.08 1.07
C THR A 109 -10.32 -3.22 1.30
N PHE A 110 -9.24 -2.92 2.03
CA PHE A 110 -8.23 -3.89 2.43
C PHE A 110 -8.15 -4.01 3.95
N GLN A 111 -7.88 -5.21 4.46
CA GLN A 111 -7.44 -5.46 5.83
C GLN A 111 -5.95 -5.76 5.81
N SER A 112 -5.19 -5.00 6.56
CA SER A 112 -3.73 -5.07 6.60
C SER A 112 -3.20 -4.78 8.00
N ILE A 113 -1.91 -4.48 8.10
CA ILE A 113 -1.23 -3.92 9.26
C ILE A 113 -0.69 -2.52 8.94
N PHE A 114 -0.55 -1.66 9.95
CA PHE A 114 0.03 -0.33 9.77
C PHE A 114 1.51 -0.46 9.36
N PRO A 115 1.95 0.15 8.23
CA PRO A 115 3.30 -0.05 7.72
C PRO A 115 4.36 0.54 8.65
N GLY A 116 5.54 -0.08 8.64
CA GLY A 116 6.72 0.50 9.29
C GLY A 116 7.27 1.71 8.54
N CYS A 117 8.32 2.29 9.13
CA CYS A 117 9.15 3.30 8.50
C CYS A 117 10.50 2.66 8.20
N TYR A 118 10.91 2.61 6.93
CA TYR A 118 12.27 2.23 6.55
C TYR A 118 13.11 3.47 6.26
N SER A 119 14.44 3.31 6.27
CA SER A 119 15.35 4.44 6.13
C SER A 119 15.14 5.20 4.82
N GLY A 120 15.13 6.53 4.90
CA GLY A 120 15.05 7.43 3.75
C GLY A 120 13.66 7.72 3.20
N ARG A 121 12.59 7.13 3.76
CA ARG A 121 11.21 7.34 3.29
C ARG A 121 10.21 7.51 4.44
N MET A 122 9.26 8.41 4.29
CA MET A 122 8.09 8.53 5.17
C MET A 122 7.23 7.25 5.09
N PRO A 123 6.51 6.84 6.14
CA PRO A 123 5.61 5.69 6.08
C PRO A 123 4.57 5.84 4.97
N HIS A 124 4.41 4.82 4.13
CA HIS A 124 3.51 4.87 2.98
C HIS A 124 2.97 3.50 2.60
N ILE A 125 1.91 3.55 1.79
CA ILE A 125 1.36 2.41 1.08
C ILE A 125 1.36 2.73 -0.40
N HIS A 126 1.92 1.86 -1.22
CA HIS A 126 1.84 2.01 -2.66
C HIS A 126 0.54 1.44 -3.19
N PHE A 127 0.06 2.01 -4.29
CA PHE A 127 -1.01 1.40 -5.04
C PHE A 127 -0.94 1.71 -6.53
N GLU A 128 -1.57 0.83 -7.30
CA GLU A 128 -1.81 0.98 -8.73
C GLU A 128 -3.27 0.82 -9.04
N VAL A 129 -3.79 1.66 -9.93
CA VAL A 129 -5.18 1.61 -10.39
C VAL A 129 -5.20 1.02 -11.79
N TYR A 130 -6.13 0.10 -12.02
CA TYR A 130 -6.39 -0.58 -13.27
C TYR A 130 -7.86 -0.45 -13.65
N ARG A 131 -8.17 -0.48 -14.95
CA ARG A 131 -9.55 -0.37 -15.44
C ARG A 131 -10.47 -1.51 -14.99
N ASN A 132 -9.91 -2.68 -14.66
CA ASN A 132 -10.63 -3.86 -14.16
C ASN A 132 -9.63 -4.90 -13.63
N LEU A 133 -10.17 -5.95 -12.97
CA LEU A 133 -9.38 -7.06 -12.43
C LEU A 133 -8.54 -7.78 -13.47
N ALA A 134 -9.06 -7.99 -14.69
CA ALA A 134 -8.33 -8.71 -15.73
C ALA A 134 -7.09 -7.97 -16.21
N SER A 135 -7.10 -6.63 -16.21
CA SER A 135 -5.88 -5.83 -16.47
C SER A 135 -4.90 -5.91 -15.30
N ALA A 136 -5.40 -5.82 -14.05
CA ALA A 136 -4.57 -5.91 -12.86
C ALA A 136 -3.82 -7.26 -12.76
N THR A 137 -4.50 -8.39 -12.96
CA THR A 137 -3.87 -9.73 -12.85
C THR A 137 -2.94 -10.09 -14.03
N ARG A 138 -2.86 -9.21 -15.04
CA ARG A 138 -1.83 -9.26 -16.09
C ARG A 138 -0.62 -8.37 -15.80
N GLY A 139 -0.65 -7.54 -14.75
CA GLY A 139 0.43 -6.61 -14.39
C GLY A 139 0.74 -5.58 -15.47
N SER A 140 -0.26 -5.16 -16.24
CA SER A 140 -0.05 -4.22 -17.35
C SER A 140 -1.16 -3.19 -17.45
N ASN A 141 -0.81 -2.02 -17.99
CA ASN A 141 -1.74 -0.91 -18.23
C ASN A 141 -2.36 -0.34 -16.94
N SER A 142 -1.55 -0.16 -15.88
CA SER A 142 -1.95 0.69 -14.76
C SER A 142 -2.20 2.11 -15.29
N ILE A 143 -3.33 2.70 -14.89
CA ILE A 143 -3.72 4.06 -15.29
C ILE A 143 -3.26 5.11 -14.28
N ARG A 144 -2.80 4.65 -13.11
CA ARG A 144 -2.18 5.46 -12.06
C ARG A 144 -1.32 4.57 -11.19
N THR A 145 -0.09 5.01 -10.91
CA THR A 145 0.70 4.53 -9.79
C THR A 145 0.88 5.69 -8.83
N SER A 146 0.66 5.47 -7.54
CA SER A 146 0.82 6.51 -6.53
C SER A 146 1.08 5.89 -5.15
N GLN A 147 1.16 6.76 -4.13
CA GLN A 147 1.46 6.38 -2.76
C GLN A 147 0.52 7.12 -1.80
N LEU A 148 -0.01 6.40 -0.82
CA LEU A 148 -0.76 6.93 0.31
C LEU A 148 0.22 7.22 1.45
N ALA A 149 0.15 8.42 2.02
CA ALA A 149 0.89 8.86 3.20
C ALA A 149 -0.01 8.90 4.43
N PHE A 150 0.60 8.98 5.61
CA PHE A 150 -0.09 9.06 6.89
C PHE A 150 0.27 10.34 7.65
N PRO A 151 -0.64 10.91 8.46
CA PRO A 151 -0.29 12.00 9.36
C PRO A 151 0.84 11.58 10.31
N THR A 152 1.89 12.40 10.45
CA THR A 152 3.08 12.07 11.27
C THR A 152 2.71 11.75 12.72
N ALA A 153 1.74 12.45 13.30
CA ALA A 153 1.26 12.19 14.66
C ALA A 153 0.66 10.78 14.82
N VAL A 154 -0.01 10.27 13.79
CA VAL A 154 -0.55 8.90 13.79
C VAL A 154 0.59 7.88 13.71
N CYS A 155 1.60 8.12 12.86
CA CYS A 155 2.78 7.25 12.81
C CYS A 155 3.49 7.20 14.17
N GLN A 156 3.68 8.35 14.82
CA GLN A 156 4.28 8.43 16.16
C GLN A 156 3.48 7.63 17.19
N GLN A 157 2.15 7.73 17.16
CA GLN A 157 1.28 6.96 18.05
C GLN A 157 1.37 5.45 17.77
N VAL A 158 1.33 5.01 16.52
CA VAL A 158 1.45 3.59 16.16
C VAL A 158 2.77 3.01 16.63
N TYR A 159 3.86 3.76 16.46
CA TYR A 159 5.21 3.26 16.73
C TYR A 159 5.55 3.18 18.22
N THR A 160 4.63 3.53 19.13
CA THR A 160 4.74 3.17 20.54
C THR A 160 4.41 1.69 20.80
N ALA A 161 3.82 0.98 19.84
CA ALA A 161 3.50 -0.44 19.97
C ALA A 161 4.71 -1.35 19.75
N ASP A 162 4.66 -2.55 20.36
CA ASP A 162 5.73 -3.52 20.27
C ASP A 162 6.00 -3.99 18.83
N GLY A 163 7.29 -4.05 18.47
CA GLY A 163 7.76 -4.48 17.15
C GLY A 163 7.87 -3.37 16.11
N TYR A 164 7.65 -2.11 16.47
CA TYR A 164 7.91 -0.95 15.61
C TYR A 164 9.21 -0.21 15.96
N ASN A 165 10.11 -0.81 16.75
CA ASN A 165 11.32 -0.17 17.27
C ASN A 165 12.22 0.41 16.16
N ALA A 166 12.38 -0.28 15.03
CA ALA A 166 13.13 0.23 13.88
C ALA A 166 12.43 1.44 13.24
N SER A 167 11.10 1.42 13.20
CA SER A 167 10.28 2.49 12.65
C SER A 167 10.38 3.79 13.44
N VAL A 168 10.47 3.73 14.78
CA VAL A 168 10.73 4.90 15.63
C VAL A 168 12.03 5.60 15.22
N ARG A 169 13.12 4.83 15.08
CA ARG A 169 14.42 5.37 14.67
C ARG A 169 14.35 6.02 13.29
N ASN A 170 13.80 5.32 12.31
CA ASN A 170 13.77 5.82 10.93
C ASN A 170 12.87 7.06 10.79
N LEU A 171 11.72 7.09 11.48
CA LEU A 171 10.82 8.25 11.45
C LEU A 171 11.49 9.50 12.03
N SER A 172 12.36 9.36 13.04
CA SER A 172 13.11 10.50 13.61
C SER A 172 14.13 11.13 12.65
N GLN A 173 14.43 10.47 11.53
CA GLN A 173 15.45 10.88 10.56
C GLN A 173 14.86 11.40 9.24
N ILE A 174 13.53 11.47 9.12
CA ILE A 174 12.86 11.83 7.88
C ILE A 174 11.66 12.74 8.15
N THR A 175 11.37 13.61 7.20
CA THR A 175 10.17 14.45 7.14
C THR A 175 9.58 14.37 5.73
N PHE A 176 8.35 14.84 5.52
CA PHE A 176 7.81 14.98 4.17
C PHE A 176 8.69 15.89 3.29
N ALA A 177 9.28 16.95 3.86
CA ALA A 177 10.14 17.87 3.11
C ALA A 177 11.48 17.25 2.66
N THR A 178 11.92 16.17 3.30
CA THR A 178 13.17 15.47 2.98
C THR A 178 12.93 14.12 2.29
N ASP A 179 11.67 13.70 2.13
CA ASP A 179 11.29 12.50 1.40
C ASP A 179 11.31 12.79 -0.11
N ASN A 180 12.03 11.97 -0.87
CA ASN A 180 12.23 12.19 -2.31
C ASN A 180 10.97 11.99 -3.17
N VAL A 181 9.86 11.51 -2.60
CA VAL A 181 8.57 11.34 -3.26
C VAL A 181 7.57 12.39 -2.78
N PHE A 182 7.53 12.69 -1.48
CA PHE A 182 6.50 13.60 -0.93
C PHE A 182 6.93 15.06 -0.77
N SER A 183 8.21 15.38 -1.04
CA SER A 183 8.74 16.74 -0.87
C SER A 183 8.18 17.77 -1.84
N ASP A 184 7.56 17.34 -2.94
CA ASP A 184 6.84 18.21 -3.90
C ASP A 184 5.36 18.43 -3.53
N GLY A 185 4.83 17.71 -2.53
CA GLY A 185 3.53 17.98 -1.90
C GLY A 185 2.71 16.73 -1.58
N VAL A 186 2.29 16.57 -0.32
CA VAL A 186 1.62 15.35 0.17
C VAL A 186 0.11 15.48 0.44
N SER A 187 -0.46 16.67 0.24
CA SER A 187 -1.85 16.97 0.64
C SER A 187 -2.89 16.09 -0.04
N LEU A 188 -2.66 15.68 -1.28
CA LEU A 188 -3.55 14.80 -2.06
C LEU A 188 -3.34 13.31 -1.77
N GLN A 189 -2.30 12.96 -1.00
CA GLN A 189 -1.88 11.58 -0.72
C GLN A 189 -2.01 11.22 0.77
N THR A 190 -2.16 12.22 1.64
CA THR A 190 -2.30 12.00 3.09
C THR A 190 -3.70 11.48 3.40
N ALA A 191 -3.79 10.26 3.92
CA ALA A 191 -5.04 9.67 4.34
C ALA A 191 -5.62 10.37 5.58
N THR A 192 -6.95 10.39 5.67
CA THR A 192 -7.63 10.61 6.95
C THR A 192 -7.55 9.32 7.75
N VAL A 193 -7.06 9.38 8.99
CA VAL A 193 -6.86 8.19 9.83
C VAL A 193 -7.60 8.34 11.15
N THR A 194 -8.33 7.30 11.54
CA THR A 194 -9.01 7.18 12.84
C THR A 194 -8.67 5.86 13.51
N GLY A 195 -8.91 5.75 14.82
CA GLY A 195 -8.62 4.56 15.63
C GLY A 195 -7.43 4.76 16.56
N ASP A 196 -6.95 3.65 17.12
CA ASP A 196 -5.87 3.62 18.11
C ASP A 196 -5.13 2.25 18.10
N ASN A 197 -4.09 2.13 18.92
CA ASN A 197 -3.27 0.90 18.98
C ASN A 197 -4.00 -0.30 19.60
N ALA A 198 -5.10 -0.10 20.33
CA ALA A 198 -5.84 -1.18 20.95
C ALA A 198 -6.88 -1.76 19.99
N SER A 199 -7.57 -0.89 19.23
CA SER A 199 -8.67 -1.25 18.33
C SER A 199 -8.22 -1.42 16.88
N GLY A 200 -7.03 -0.94 16.54
CA GLY A 200 -6.55 -0.78 15.17
C GLY A 200 -7.02 0.52 14.54
N TYR A 201 -6.56 0.76 13.31
CA TYR A 201 -6.79 2.00 12.57
C TYR A 201 -7.63 1.80 11.32
N VAL A 202 -8.24 2.89 10.86
CA VAL A 202 -8.89 3.01 9.55
C VAL A 202 -8.24 4.17 8.81
N ALA A 203 -7.64 3.91 7.65
CA ALA A 203 -7.13 4.93 6.75
C ALA A 203 -8.05 5.07 5.54
N LYS A 204 -8.51 6.28 5.27
CA LYS A 204 -9.36 6.61 4.11
C LYS A 204 -8.67 7.63 3.22
N LEU A 205 -8.66 7.38 1.91
CA LEU A 205 -8.12 8.31 0.92
C LEU A 205 -9.02 8.32 -0.32
N ARG A 206 -9.39 9.53 -0.76
CA ARG A 206 -10.04 9.73 -2.06
C ARG A 206 -8.99 9.82 -3.15
N VAL A 207 -9.11 8.96 -4.15
CA VAL A 207 -8.18 8.84 -5.27
C VAL A 207 -8.86 9.36 -6.54
N GLY A 208 -8.50 10.56 -6.96
CA GLY A 208 -8.94 11.11 -8.25
C GLY A 208 -8.04 10.64 -9.39
N VAL A 209 -8.60 9.94 -10.38
CA VAL A 209 -7.94 9.56 -11.65
C VAL A 209 -8.72 10.08 -12.85
N SER A 210 -8.06 10.25 -13.99
CA SER A 210 -8.74 10.40 -15.28
C SER A 210 -9.12 9.00 -15.77
N GLY A 211 -10.42 8.73 -15.87
CA GLY A 211 -10.94 7.42 -16.32
C GLY A 211 -10.60 7.08 -17.76
#